data_AF-A0A6A1I7S7-F1
#
_entry.id   AF-A0A6A1I7S7-F1
#
_cell.length_a   1.000
_cell.length_b   1.000
_cell.length_c   1.000
_cell.angle_alpha   90.00
_cell.angle_beta   90.00
_cell.angle_gamma   90.00
#
_symmetry.space_group_name_H-M   'P 1'
#
loop_
_entity.id
_entity.type
_entity.pdbx_description
1 polymer ?
#
loop_
_entity_poly.entity_id
_entity_poly.type
_entity_poly.pdbx_seq_one_letter_code
_entity_poly.pdbx_strand_id
1 'polypeptide(L)'
;MKMKKSVIVVVCLLLVGIFGWSIAKANSADIKVHLGAGTIVMDQQELVLTPDEAIMVQEDTVYLPLRPLMEKMDYQVFWDAGMQNVSMEKGDQTYFMTIGSNQYVRNGQTITLDNAPILVNGKTMVPVTFFTNVMNKTVEVSNSHV
;
A
#
# COMPACT_ATOMS: atom_id res chain seq x y z
N MET A 1 18.34 -61.59 -25.22
CA MET A 1 18.33 -60.45 -26.14
C MET A 1 17.17 -60.62 -27.12
N LYS A 2 16.06 -59.89 -26.91
CA LYS A 2 14.87 -59.88 -27.79
C LYS A 2 14.42 -58.43 -27.96
N MET A 3 14.57 -57.90 -29.17
CA MET A 3 13.84 -56.74 -29.65
C MET A 3 12.64 -57.25 -30.46
N LYS A 4 11.43 -56.75 -30.18
CA LYS A 4 10.32 -56.72 -31.13
C LYS A 4 9.68 -55.34 -31.08
N LYS A 5 9.57 -54.76 -32.27
CA LYS A 5 9.17 -53.40 -32.60
C LYS A 5 7.65 -53.26 -32.46
N SER A 6 7.16 -52.18 -31.85
CA SER A 6 5.82 -51.65 -32.13
C SER A 6 5.78 -50.14 -31.84
N VAL A 7 5.67 -49.39 -32.93
CA VAL A 7 5.33 -47.97 -32.97
C VAL A 7 3.82 -47.88 -32.71
N ILE A 8 3.39 -47.08 -31.74
CA ILE A 8 1.99 -46.67 -31.59
C ILE A 8 1.97 -45.13 -31.61
N VAL A 9 1.53 -44.61 -32.75
CA VAL A 9 1.11 -43.23 -32.97
C VAL A 9 -0.38 -43.20 -32.62
N VAL A 10 -0.78 -42.47 -31.58
CA VAL A 10 -2.19 -42.15 -31.32
C VAL A 10 -2.38 -40.65 -31.49
N VAL A 11 -3.13 -40.34 -32.52
CA VAL A 11 -3.54 -39.04 -33.05
C VAL A 11 -4.77 -38.54 -32.28
N CYS A 12 -4.78 -37.24 -31.99
CA CYS A 12 -5.91 -36.33 -31.76
C CYS A 12 -7.22 -36.87 -31.14
N LEU A 13 -7.42 -36.58 -29.85
CA LEU A 13 -8.70 -36.13 -29.31
C LEU A 13 -8.58 -34.63 -28.97
N LEU A 14 -8.96 -33.78 -29.91
CA LEU A 14 -9.36 -32.40 -29.65
C LEU A 14 -10.78 -32.41 -29.04
N LEU A 15 -11.09 -31.34 -28.30
CA LEU A 15 -12.38 -30.96 -27.68
C LEU A 15 -12.52 -31.51 -26.25
N VAL A 16 -12.16 -30.77 -25.20
CA VAL A 16 -12.64 -29.42 -24.87
C VAL A 16 -11.46 -28.55 -24.41
N GLY A 17 -10.93 -27.75 -25.34
CA GLY A 17 -10.48 -26.42 -24.96
C GLY A 17 -11.70 -25.59 -24.56
N ILE A 18 -11.49 -24.48 -23.85
CA ILE A 18 -12.48 -23.69 -23.09
C ILE A 18 -12.80 -24.38 -21.74
N PHE A 19 -12.13 -24.11 -20.63
CA PHE A 19 -11.86 -22.81 -20.05
C PHE A 19 -10.42 -22.81 -19.58
N GLY A 20 -9.55 -22.13 -20.34
CA GLY A 20 -8.51 -21.38 -19.65
C GLY A 20 -9.23 -20.34 -18.81
N TRP A 21 -9.65 -20.70 -17.59
CA TRP A 21 -9.76 -19.70 -16.56
C TRP A 21 -8.35 -19.15 -16.43
N SER A 22 -8.09 -18.06 -17.16
CA SER A 22 -7.30 -17.00 -16.58
C SER A 22 -7.92 -16.78 -15.22
N ILE A 23 -7.30 -17.35 -14.20
CA ILE A 23 -7.45 -16.83 -12.86
C ILE A 23 -6.87 -15.44 -13.02
N ALA A 24 -7.75 -14.46 -13.22
CA ALA A 24 -7.39 -13.07 -13.04
C ALA A 24 -6.69 -13.04 -11.69
N LYS A 25 -5.39 -12.76 -11.70
CA LYS A 25 -4.62 -12.59 -10.48
C LYS A 25 -5.37 -11.48 -9.74
N ALA A 26 -6.08 -11.83 -8.67
CA ALA A 26 -6.89 -10.89 -7.93
C ALA A 26 -5.96 -9.72 -7.58
N ASN A 27 -6.34 -8.52 -8.01
CA ASN A 27 -5.57 -7.31 -7.79
C ASN A 27 -5.61 -7.05 -6.28
N SER A 28 -4.66 -7.61 -5.54
CA SER A 28 -4.59 -7.44 -4.10
C SER A 28 -4.22 -5.99 -3.85
N ALA A 29 -5.00 -5.30 -3.02
CA ALA A 29 -4.62 -3.98 -2.56
C ALA A 29 -3.19 -3.98 -1.99
N ASP A 30 -2.41 -2.95 -2.32
CA ASP A 30 -1.04 -2.77 -1.82
C ASP A 30 -1.06 -2.59 -0.28
N ILE A 31 -2.08 -1.89 0.22
CA ILE A 31 -2.28 -1.59 1.64
C ILE A 31 -3.70 -1.99 2.03
N LYS A 32 -3.84 -2.78 3.09
CA LYS A 32 -5.13 -3.12 3.72
C LYS A 32 -5.15 -2.57 5.13
N VAL A 33 -6.22 -1.88 5.49
CA VAL A 33 -6.43 -1.25 6.79
C VAL A 33 -7.61 -1.93 7.45
N HIS A 34 -7.40 -2.56 8.59
CA HIS A 34 -8.44 -3.22 9.38
C HIS A 34 -8.77 -2.36 10.61
N LEU A 35 -9.75 -1.47 10.46
CA LEU A 35 -10.09 -0.49 11.52
C LEU A 35 -10.52 -1.18 12.82
N GLY A 36 -11.27 -2.28 12.73
CA GLY A 36 -11.74 -3.02 13.90
C GLY A 36 -10.64 -3.70 14.71
N ALA A 37 -9.54 -4.09 14.06
CA ALA A 37 -8.40 -4.75 14.69
C ALA A 37 -7.23 -3.79 14.98
N GLY A 38 -7.25 -2.58 14.42
CA GLY A 38 -6.15 -1.62 14.52
C GLY A 38 -4.91 -2.03 13.73
N THR A 39 -5.04 -2.92 12.74
CA THR A 39 -3.91 -3.47 11.99
C THR A 39 -3.83 -2.92 10.57
N ILE A 40 -2.61 -2.85 10.06
CA ILE A 40 -2.32 -2.48 8.67
C ILE A 40 -1.53 -3.63 8.06
N VAL A 41 -1.94 -4.10 6.89
CA VAL A 41 -1.24 -5.14 6.13
C VAL A 41 -0.73 -4.52 4.83
N MET A 42 0.56 -4.68 4.57
CA MET A 42 1.21 -4.21 3.34
C MET A 42 1.99 -5.38 2.73
N ASP A 43 1.82 -5.61 1.42
CA ASP A 43 2.49 -6.71 0.71
C ASP A 43 2.33 -8.08 1.40
N GLN A 44 1.12 -8.35 1.92
CA GLN A 44 0.77 -9.58 2.66
C GLN A 44 1.46 -9.75 4.02
N GLN A 45 2.14 -8.72 4.52
CA GLN A 45 2.77 -8.72 5.84
C GLN A 45 2.09 -7.67 6.73
N GLU A 46 1.76 -8.08 7.94
CA GLU A 46 1.24 -7.16 8.96
C GLU A 46 2.34 -6.19 9.38
N LEU A 47 1.99 -4.91 9.44
CA LEU A 47 2.83 -3.86 9.94
C LEU A 47 2.69 -3.78 11.46
N VAL A 48 3.79 -4.01 12.17
CA VAL A 48 3.81 -3.90 13.63
C VAL A 48 3.74 -2.43 14.00
N LEU A 49 2.62 -2.02 14.59
CA LEU A 49 2.41 -0.66 15.09
C LEU A 49 2.67 -0.60 16.60
N THR A 50 3.24 0.51 17.05
CA THR A 50 3.25 0.83 18.48
C THR A 50 1.90 1.40 18.92
N PRO A 51 1.53 1.36 20.22
CA PRO A 51 0.27 1.93 20.69
C PRO A 51 0.07 3.41 20.30
N ASP A 52 1.16 4.17 20.18
CA ASP A 52 1.17 5.58 19.82
C ASP A 52 1.06 5.83 18.30
N GLU A 53 1.06 4.77 17.49
CA GLU A 53 0.93 4.79 16.02
C GLU A 53 -0.41 4.22 15.55
N ALA A 54 -1.41 4.21 16.42
CA ALA A 54 -2.73 3.68 16.11
C ALA A 54 -3.39 4.39 14.93
N ILE A 55 -4.15 3.62 14.14
CA ILE A 55 -5.03 4.17 13.11
C ILE A 55 -6.03 5.12 13.78
N MET A 56 -6.22 6.29 13.18
CA MET A 56 -7.12 7.31 13.69
C MET A 56 -8.22 7.58 12.67
N VAL A 57 -9.46 7.75 13.14
CA VAL A 57 -10.57 8.19 12.30
C VAL A 57 -11.06 9.52 12.85
N GLN A 58 -11.03 10.57 12.03
CA GLN A 58 -11.49 11.91 12.38
C GLN A 58 -12.32 12.46 11.24
N GLU A 59 -13.54 12.92 11.54
CA GLU A 59 -14.45 13.55 10.57
C GLU A 59 -14.58 12.72 9.28
N ASP A 60 -14.81 11.42 9.45
CA ASP A 60 -14.91 10.41 8.36
C ASP A 60 -13.63 10.18 7.54
N THR A 61 -12.52 10.83 7.90
CA THR A 61 -11.20 10.59 7.31
C THR A 61 -10.41 9.60 8.16
N VAL A 62 -9.91 8.55 7.51
CA VAL A 62 -8.95 7.61 8.09
C VAL A 62 -7.53 8.16 7.95
N TYR A 63 -6.82 8.24 9.05
CA TYR A 63 -5.44 8.67 9.17
C TYR A 63 -4.54 7.51 9.55
N LEU A 64 -3.41 7.40 8.86
CA LEU A 64 -2.43 6.34 9.07
C LEU A 64 -1.07 6.91 9.50
N PRO A 65 -0.30 6.17 10.31
CA PRO A 65 1.03 6.59 10.73
C PRO A 65 1.97 6.58 9.53
N LEU A 66 2.52 7.76 9.19
CA LEU A 66 3.32 7.91 7.97
C LEU A 66 4.60 7.08 8.00
N ARG A 67 5.40 7.22 9.07
CA ARG A 67 6.76 6.68 9.12
C ARG A 67 6.81 5.15 8.98
N PRO A 68 6.05 4.34 9.73
CA PRO A 68 6.08 2.88 9.60
C PRO A 68 5.70 2.41 8.19
N LEU A 69 4.71 3.05 7.56
CA LEU A 69 4.28 2.75 6.20
C LEU A 69 5.37 3.07 5.16
N MET A 70 5.98 4.25 5.28
CA MET A 70 7.04 4.68 4.37
C MET A 70 8.30 3.81 4.52
N GLU A 71 8.73 3.53 5.75
CA GLU A 71 9.90 2.68 6.03
C GLU A 71 9.67 1.23 5.57
N LYS A 72 8.44 0.69 5.71
CA LYS A 72 8.08 -0.63 5.17
C LYS A 72 8.23 -0.70 3.65
N MET A 73 8.06 0.44 2.96
CA MET A 73 8.28 0.59 1.52
C MET A 73 9.73 1.02 1.19
N ASP A 74 10.68 0.90 2.13
CA ASP A 74 12.09 1.29 2.04
C ASP A 74 12.36 2.78 1.81
N TYR A 75 11.44 3.66 2.19
CA TYR A 75 11.70 5.09 2.19
C TYR A 75 12.44 5.51 3.45
N GLN A 76 13.40 6.42 3.30
CA GLN A 76 13.92 7.19 4.41
C GLN A 76 12.97 8.35 4.72
N VAL A 77 12.69 8.59 5.99
CA VAL A 77 11.75 9.63 6.44
C VAL A 77 12.47 10.63 7.32
N PHE A 78 12.52 11.88 6.88
CA PHE A 78 13.17 12.97 7.60
C PHE A 78 12.12 13.93 8.15
N TRP A 79 12.33 14.39 9.39
CA TRP A 79 11.48 15.36 10.05
C TRP A 79 12.29 16.62 10.35
N ASP A 80 11.78 17.76 9.89
CA ASP A 80 12.25 19.08 10.29
C ASP A 80 11.25 19.70 11.27
N ALA A 81 11.62 19.75 12.55
CA ALA A 81 10.78 20.31 13.60
C ALA A 81 10.61 21.83 13.50
N GLY A 82 11.61 22.55 12.99
CA GLY A 82 11.59 24.00 12.88
C GLY A 82 10.63 24.48 11.80
N MET A 83 10.55 23.72 10.70
CA MET A 83 9.65 24.01 9.58
C MET A 83 8.34 23.20 9.63
N GLN A 84 8.22 22.25 10.55
CA GLN A 84 7.12 21.28 10.63
C GLN A 84 6.92 20.49 9.32
N ASN A 85 8.02 20.06 8.73
CA ASN A 85 8.04 19.40 7.42
C ASN A 85 8.50 17.95 7.52
N VAL A 86 7.89 17.09 6.70
CA VAL A 86 8.36 15.73 6.45
C VAL A 86 8.82 15.62 5.01
N SER A 87 10.04 15.12 4.80
CA SER A 87 10.50 14.63 3.50
C SER A 87 10.69 13.12 3.53
N MET A 88 10.40 12.46 2.41
CA MET A 88 10.57 11.03 2.25
C MET A 88 11.28 10.73 0.94
N GLU A 89 12.29 9.85 0.97
CA GLU A 89 13.15 9.61 -0.18
C GLU A 89 13.43 8.11 -0.39
N LYS A 90 13.38 7.67 -1.65
CA LYS A 90 13.80 6.32 -2.10
C LYS A 90 14.33 6.39 -3.54
N GLY A 91 15.64 6.30 -3.70
CA GLY A 91 16.29 6.51 -5.00
C GLY A 91 15.96 7.92 -5.54
N ASP A 92 15.39 8.00 -6.75
CA ASP A 92 14.98 9.27 -7.35
C ASP A 92 13.58 9.74 -6.94
N GLN A 93 12.86 8.96 -6.12
CA GLN A 93 11.52 9.31 -5.67
C GLN A 93 11.60 10.17 -4.41
N THR A 94 11.01 11.36 -4.48
CA THR A 94 10.96 12.32 -3.37
C THR A 94 9.52 12.73 -3.09
N TYR A 95 9.18 12.78 -1.81
CA TYR A 95 7.90 13.28 -1.34
C TYR A 95 8.15 14.30 -0.25
N PHE A 96 7.31 15.34 -0.20
CA PHE A 96 7.39 16.38 0.82
C PHE A 96 6.00 16.82 1.23
N MET A 97 5.84 17.11 2.52
CA MET A 97 4.61 17.66 3.08
C MET A 97 4.89 18.51 4.31
N THR A 98 3.99 19.43 4.60
CA THR A 98 4.04 20.30 5.80
C THR A 98 2.82 20.01 6.67
N ILE A 99 3.01 19.87 7.98
CA ILE A 99 1.91 19.67 8.93
C ILE A 99 0.90 20.82 8.80
N GLY A 100 -0.39 20.49 8.70
CA GLY A 100 -1.48 21.47 8.55
C GLY A 100 -1.65 22.04 7.13
N SER A 101 -0.76 21.71 6.18
CA SER A 101 -0.93 22.07 4.77
C SER A 101 -1.53 20.91 3.98
N ASN A 102 -2.55 21.18 3.17
CA ASN A 102 -3.15 20.19 2.28
C ASN A 102 -2.41 20.05 0.94
N GLN A 103 -1.26 20.71 0.78
CA GLN A 103 -0.37 20.59 -0.37
C GLN A 103 0.72 19.57 -0.11
N TYR A 104 0.77 18.56 -0.97
CA TYR A 104 1.77 17.50 -0.97
C TYR A 104 2.63 17.65 -2.22
N VAL A 105 3.90 17.32 -2.13
CA VAL A 105 4.82 17.38 -3.26
C VAL A 105 5.30 15.97 -3.57
N ARG A 106 5.23 15.57 -4.84
CA ARG A 106 5.79 14.32 -5.37
C ARG A 106 6.73 14.66 -6.51
N ASN A 107 8.01 14.32 -6.38
CA ASN A 107 9.03 14.57 -7.41
C ASN A 107 9.00 16.02 -7.94
N GLY A 108 8.84 16.99 -7.04
CA GLY A 108 8.73 18.42 -7.35
C GLY A 108 7.35 18.90 -7.83
N GLN A 109 6.39 18.01 -8.09
CA GLN A 109 5.03 18.37 -8.47
C GLN A 109 4.11 18.48 -7.26
N THR A 110 3.36 19.58 -7.16
CA THR A 110 2.36 19.77 -6.10
C THR A 110 1.03 19.07 -6.43
N ILE A 111 0.49 18.37 -5.45
CA ILE A 111 -0.80 17.67 -5.44
C ILE A 111 -1.56 18.17 -4.21
N THR A 112 -2.78 18.66 -4.40
CA THR A 112 -3.64 19.13 -3.29
C THR A 112 -4.64 18.03 -2.92
N LEU A 113 -4.76 17.74 -1.63
CA LEU A 113 -5.78 16.84 -1.08
C LEU A 113 -6.80 17.63 -0.23
N ASP A 114 -7.87 16.96 0.19
CA ASP A 114 -8.90 17.59 1.04
C ASP A 114 -8.43 17.76 2.49
N ASN A 115 -7.62 16.82 2.99
CA ASN A 115 -7.13 16.82 4.36
C ASN A 115 -5.61 17.01 4.39
N ALA A 116 -5.15 17.78 5.37
CA ALA A 116 -3.74 17.99 5.66
C ALA A 116 -3.16 16.86 6.53
N PRO A 117 -1.83 16.66 6.54
CA PRO A 117 -1.19 15.79 7.50
C PRO A 117 -1.22 16.46 8.88
N ILE A 118 -1.41 15.66 9.93
CA ILE A 118 -1.54 16.13 11.31
C ILE A 118 -0.46 15.51 12.18
N LEU A 119 -0.15 16.17 13.30
CA LEU A 119 0.79 15.66 14.31
C LEU A 119 0.00 15.19 15.53
N VAL A 120 0.09 13.91 15.87
CA VAL A 120 -0.58 13.30 17.01
C VAL A 120 0.47 12.57 17.84
N ASN A 121 0.63 12.93 19.12
CA ASN A 121 1.62 12.33 20.03
C ASN A 121 3.05 12.29 19.44
N GLY A 122 3.44 13.31 18.67
CA GLY A 122 4.76 13.38 18.01
C GLY A 122 4.90 12.47 16.78
N LYS A 123 3.81 11.87 16.29
CA LYS A 123 3.75 11.06 15.07
C LYS A 123 3.02 11.82 13.97
N THR A 124 3.58 11.82 12.78
CA THR A 124 2.90 12.36 11.60
C THR A 124 1.86 11.35 11.13
N MET A 125 0.60 11.79 11.11
CA MET A 125 -0.53 11.04 10.59
C MET A 125 -0.97 11.67 9.28
N VAL A 126 -1.18 10.85 8.25
CA VAL A 126 -1.59 11.30 6.92
C VAL A 126 -2.93 10.69 6.55
N PRO A 127 -3.80 11.41 5.81
CA PRO A 127 -5.05 10.84 5.35
C PRO A 127 -4.77 9.66 4.42
N VAL A 128 -5.62 8.63 4.46
CA VAL A 128 -5.46 7.43 3.62
C VAL A 128 -5.36 7.77 2.12
N THR A 129 -6.00 8.86 1.69
CA THR A 129 -5.96 9.40 0.34
C THR A 129 -4.56 9.84 -0.11
N PHE A 130 -3.63 10.11 0.80
CA PHE A 130 -2.22 10.33 0.46
C PHE A 130 -1.64 9.12 -0.29
N PHE A 131 -1.86 7.91 0.22
CA PHE A 131 -1.33 6.71 -0.41
C PHE A 131 -1.97 6.48 -1.79
N THR A 132 -3.26 6.76 -1.94
CA THR A 132 -3.96 6.60 -3.22
C THR A 132 -3.62 7.67 -4.25
N ASN A 133 -3.69 8.94 -3.88
CA ASN A 133 -3.61 10.06 -4.83
C ASN A 133 -2.19 10.62 -5.00
N VAL A 134 -1.34 10.49 -3.98
CA VAL A 134 0.06 10.95 -4.06
C VAL A 134 0.97 9.78 -4.40
N MET A 135 0.85 8.64 -3.72
CA MET A 135 1.74 7.50 -3.95
C MET A 135 1.25 6.51 -5.03
N ASN A 136 0.05 6.69 -5.57
CA ASN A 136 -0.59 5.78 -6.53
C ASN A 136 -0.68 4.33 -6.02
N LYS A 137 -0.99 4.15 -4.73
CA LYS A 137 -1.21 2.85 -4.09
C LYS A 137 -2.69 2.53 -3.98
N THR A 138 -3.00 1.25 -4.16
CA THR A 138 -4.34 0.74 -3.89
C THR A 138 -4.50 0.51 -2.39
N VAL A 139 -5.53 1.12 -1.80
CA VAL A 139 -5.81 0.99 -0.36
C VAL A 139 -7.22 0.45 -0.16
N GLU A 140 -7.34 -0.60 0.65
CA GLU A 140 -8.61 -1.19 1.06
C GLU A 140 -8.82 -0.93 2.55
N VAL A 141 -9.91 -0.25 2.92
CA VAL A 141 -10.27 -0.01 4.31
C VAL A 141 -11.44 -0.91 4.67
N SER A 142 -11.25 -1.77 5.67
CA SER A 142 -12.28 -2.69 6.18
C SER A 142 -12.62 -2.40 7.63
N ASN A 143 -13.91 -2.52 7.94
CA ASN A 143 -14.45 -2.47 9.30
C ASN A 143 -14.48 -3.86 9.98
N SER A 144 -14.01 -4.91 9.31
CA SER A 144 -14.06 -6.28 9.84
C SER A 144 -13.10 -6.47 11.02
N HIS A 145 -13.61 -6.99 12.14
CA HIS A 145 -12.80 -7.68 13.15
C HIS A 145 -12.21 -8.93 12.48
N VAL A 146 -10.89 -9.08 12.46
CA VAL A 146 -10.23 -10.31 11.99
C VAL A 146 -10.42 -11.41 13.03
#